data_AF-A0A5N5EAW6-F1
#
_entry.id   AF-A0A5N5EAW6-F1
#
_cell.length_a   1.000
_cell.length_b   1.000
_cell.length_c   1.000
_cell.angle_alpha   90.00
_cell.angle_beta   90.00
_cell.angle_gamma   90.00
#
_symmetry.space_group_name_H-M   'P 1'
#
loop_
_entity.id
_entity.type
_entity.pdbx_description
1 polymer ?
#
loop_
_entity_poly.entity_id
_entity_poly.type
_entity_poly.pdbx_seq_one_letter_code
_entity_poly.pdbx_strand_id
1 'polypeptide(L)'
;MDLRDRLAEVRRRPHLYGLTTFGEVAAFVTGMDAATEWRFLEEFREWLAFRSDLGANLAWQVLVIRIAYPGEANDFWVAASHAESGEAVTVLFDELNSFLRDRETRSAE
;
A
#
# COMPACT_ATOMS: atom_id res chain seq x y z
N MET A 1 -17.12 -3.76 11.71
CA MET A 1 -15.65 -3.64 11.73
C MET A 1 -15.28 -2.84 10.52
N ASP A 2 -14.67 -1.69 10.71
CA ASP A 2 -14.30 -0.81 9.60
C ASP A 2 -13.13 -1.40 8.79
N LEU A 3 -13.00 -1.02 7.52
CA LEU A 3 -11.89 -1.45 6.65
C LEU A 3 -10.55 -0.99 7.23
N ARG A 4 -10.53 0.17 7.88
CA ARG A 4 -9.36 0.72 8.58
C ARG A 4 -8.95 -0.14 9.77
N ASP A 5 -9.91 -0.62 10.55
CA ASP A 5 -9.64 -1.54 11.67
C ASP A 5 -9.04 -2.85 11.17
N ARG A 6 -9.52 -3.36 10.03
CA ARG A 6 -8.97 -4.56 9.39
C ARG A 6 -7.52 -4.34 8.95
N LEU A 7 -7.22 -3.20 8.31
CA LEU A 7 -5.84 -2.87 7.93
C LEU A 7 -4.92 -2.72 9.14
N ALA A 8 -5.39 -2.11 10.22
CA ALA A 8 -4.63 -1.98 11.46
C ALA A 8 -4.31 -3.35 12.08
N GLU A 9 -5.26 -4.28 12.06
CA GLU A 9 -5.04 -5.65 12.57
C GLU A 9 -4.09 -6.46 11.66
N VAL A 10 -4.22 -6.31 10.33
CA VAL A 10 -3.30 -6.94 9.37
C VAL A 10 -1.88 -6.42 9.55
N ARG A 11 -1.69 -5.10 9.73
CA ARG A 11 -0.38 -4.51 10.05
C ARG A 11 0.19 -5.05 11.36
N ARG A 12 -0.66 -5.23 12.38
CA ARG A 12 -0.25 -5.70 13.70
C ARG A 12 0.14 -7.18 13.69
N ARG A 13 -0.55 -8.01 12.92
CA ARG A 13 -0.38 -9.47 12.92
C ARG A 13 -0.46 -10.07 11.51
N PRO A 14 0.46 -9.73 10.59
CA PRO A 14 0.38 -10.16 9.20
C PRO A 14 0.43 -11.70 9.04
N HIS A 15 1.18 -12.39 9.90
CA HIS A 15 1.25 -13.85 9.92
C HIS A 15 -0.08 -14.56 10.22
N LEU A 16 -1.01 -13.93 10.96
CA LEU A 16 -2.34 -14.52 11.20
C LEU A 16 -3.19 -14.54 9.93
N TYR A 17 -2.86 -13.69 8.95
CA TYR A 17 -3.50 -13.63 7.65
C TYR A 17 -2.72 -14.40 6.57
N GLY A 18 -1.64 -15.09 6.96
CA GLY A 18 -0.75 -15.79 6.02
C GLY A 18 0.03 -14.84 5.10
N LEU A 19 0.16 -13.57 5.46
CA LEU A 19 0.86 -12.56 4.65
C LEU A 19 2.31 -12.45 5.11
N THR A 20 3.24 -12.86 4.26
CA THR A 20 4.69 -12.91 4.54
C THR A 20 5.49 -12.07 3.56
N THR A 21 4.98 -11.89 2.34
CA THR A 21 5.62 -11.12 1.27
C THR A 21 4.85 -9.85 0.95
N PHE A 22 5.52 -8.88 0.34
CA PHE A 22 4.85 -7.68 -0.17
C PHE A 22 3.80 -8.02 -1.23
N GLY A 23 4.06 -9.02 -2.08
CA GLY A 23 3.11 -9.50 -3.08
C GLY A 23 1.79 -9.96 -2.48
N GLU A 24 1.85 -10.76 -1.40
CA GLU A 24 0.66 -11.22 -0.67
C GLU A 24 -0.11 -10.06 -0.03
N VAL A 25 0.58 -9.13 0.62
CA VAL A 25 -0.06 -7.94 1.22
C VAL A 25 -0.70 -7.07 0.13
N ALA A 26 -0.02 -6.87 -1.00
CA ALA A 26 -0.55 -6.07 -2.10
C ALA A 26 -1.78 -6.70 -2.75
N ALA A 27 -1.80 -8.03 -2.89
CA ALA A 27 -2.95 -8.78 -3.36
C ALA A 27 -4.13 -8.67 -2.38
N PHE A 28 -3.87 -8.76 -1.07
CA PHE A 28 -4.88 -8.56 -0.03
C PHE A 28 -5.53 -7.16 -0.11
N VAL A 29 -4.72 -6.10 -0.19
CA VAL A 29 -5.19 -4.72 -0.30
C VAL A 29 -5.99 -4.50 -1.59
N THR A 30 -5.55 -5.09 -2.70
CA THR A 30 -6.29 -5.06 -3.98
C THR A 30 -7.64 -5.78 -3.86
N GLY A 31 -7.69 -6.91 -3.15
CA GLY A 31 -8.93 -7.64 -2.86
C GLY A 31 -9.90 -6.82 -2.01
N MET A 32 -9.39 -6.03 -1.05
CA MET A 32 -10.22 -5.08 -0.29
C MET A 32 -10.80 -4.00 -1.20
N ASP A 33 -10.00 -3.44 -2.11
CA ASP A 33 -10.45 -2.42 -3.04
C ASP A 33 -11.55 -2.94 -3.97
N ALA A 34 -11.36 -4.13 -4.53
CA ALA A 34 -12.36 -4.81 -5.34
C ALA A 34 -13.68 -5.04 -4.58
N ALA A 35 -13.60 -5.38 -3.28
CA ALA A 35 -14.79 -5.55 -2.42
C ALA A 35 -15.53 -4.23 -2.13
N THR A 36 -14.90 -3.09 -2.39
CA THR A 36 -15.47 -1.74 -2.22
C THR A 36 -15.81 -1.05 -3.54
N GLU A 37 -15.98 -1.83 -4.62
CA GLU A 37 -16.23 -1.30 -5.97
C GLU A 37 -15.10 -0.36 -6.45
N TRP A 38 -13.86 -0.64 -6.06
CA TRP A 38 -12.66 0.13 -6.42
C TRP A 38 -12.62 1.56 -5.86
N ARG A 39 -13.40 1.83 -4.80
CA ARG A 39 -13.49 3.16 -4.17
C ARG A 39 -12.50 3.34 -3.03
N PHE A 40 -11.90 2.26 -2.54
CA PHE A 40 -11.04 2.31 -1.37
C PHE A 40 -9.65 2.87 -1.70
N LEU A 41 -9.07 2.46 -2.83
CA LEU A 41 -7.80 2.97 -3.36
C LEU A 41 -7.98 4.05 -4.42
N GLU A 42 -9.20 4.53 -4.64
CA GLU A 42 -9.48 5.68 -5.50
C GLU A 42 -8.61 6.88 -5.06
N GLU A 43 -7.86 7.48 -5.99
CA GLU A 43 -6.85 8.54 -5.75
C GLU A 43 -5.58 8.12 -4.97
N PHE A 44 -5.47 6.87 -4.51
CA PHE A 44 -4.30 6.44 -3.74
C PHE A 44 -3.02 6.43 -4.58
N ARG A 45 -3.12 6.11 -5.87
CA ARG A 45 -1.97 6.15 -6.78
C ARG A 45 -1.45 7.57 -6.96
N GLU A 46 -2.35 8.52 -7.15
CA GLU A 46 -2.07 9.94 -7.31
C GLU A 46 -1.44 10.50 -6.03
N TRP A 47 -1.94 10.08 -4.86
CA TRP A 47 -1.34 10.37 -3.56
C TRP A 47 0.12 9.89 -3.49
N LEU A 48 0.39 8.63 -3.84
CA LEU A 48 1.75 8.08 -3.84
C LEU A 48 2.67 8.80 -4.82
N ALA A 49 2.17 9.11 -6.02
CA ALA A 49 2.91 9.85 -7.03
C ALA A 49 3.33 11.24 -6.52
N PHE A 50 2.40 11.98 -5.93
CA PHE A 50 2.67 13.27 -5.31
C PHE A 50 3.71 13.18 -4.18
N ARG A 51 3.63 12.14 -3.35
CA ARG A 51 4.51 11.94 -2.19
C ARG A 51 5.92 11.49 -2.56
N SER A 52 6.07 10.81 -3.69
CA SER A 52 7.35 10.22 -4.11
C SER A 52 8.10 11.07 -5.14
N ASP A 53 7.50 12.17 -5.62
CA ASP A 53 7.97 12.93 -6.79
C ASP A 53 8.15 12.04 -8.04
N LEU A 54 7.44 10.91 -8.06
CA LEU A 54 7.39 9.98 -9.18
C LEU A 54 6.10 10.22 -9.97
N GLY A 55 6.16 10.05 -11.28
CA GLY A 55 4.96 10.16 -12.11
C GLY A 55 3.90 9.11 -11.76
N ALA A 56 2.62 9.46 -11.93
CA ALA A 56 1.48 8.55 -11.80
C ALA A 56 1.36 7.52 -12.94
N ASN A 57 2.39 7.40 -13.77
CA ASN A 57 2.49 6.44 -14.88
C ASN A 57 2.82 5.01 -14.42
N LEU A 58 3.09 4.82 -13.12
CA LEU A 58 3.39 3.53 -12.52
C LEU A 58 2.20 3.00 -11.72
N ALA A 59 2.09 1.67 -11.64
CA ALA A 59 1.15 1.03 -10.71
C ALA A 59 1.50 1.37 -9.27
N TRP A 60 0.50 1.49 -8.38
CA TRP A 60 0.71 1.90 -6.99
C TRP A 60 1.68 0.97 -6.25
N GLN A 61 1.68 -0.33 -6.57
CA GLN A 61 2.62 -1.30 -5.98
C GLN A 61 4.07 -0.96 -6.30
N VAL A 62 4.33 -0.50 -7.53
CA VAL A 62 5.67 -0.08 -7.98
C VAL A 62 6.08 1.21 -7.28
N LEU A 63 5.15 2.16 -7.13
CA LEU A 63 5.40 3.41 -6.39
C LEU A 63 5.81 3.13 -4.94
N VAL A 64 5.12 2.21 -4.26
CA VAL A 64 5.46 1.81 -2.89
C VAL A 64 6.86 1.21 -2.79
N ILE A 65 7.22 0.30 -3.71
CA ILE A 65 8.57 -0.29 -3.73
C ILE A 65 9.63 0.78 -3.98
N ARG A 66 9.37 1.75 -4.86
CA ARG A 66 10.30 2.86 -5.13
C ARG A 66 10.46 3.81 -3.95
N ILE A 67 9.41 4.03 -3.17
CA ILE A 67 9.48 4.81 -1.92
C ILE A 67 10.29 4.05 -0.87
N ALA A 68 10.07 2.73 -0.75
CA ALA A 68 10.81 1.90 0.20
C ALA A 68 12.30 1.72 -0.18
N TYR A 69 12.61 1.67 -1.48
CA TYR A 69 13.95 1.41 -2.00
C TYR A 69 14.36 2.42 -3.09
N PRO A 70 14.62 3.69 -2.74
CA PRO A 70 14.89 4.74 -3.71
C PRO A 70 16.19 4.54 -4.53
N GLY A 71 17.12 3.69 -4.07
CA GLY A 71 18.40 3.41 -4.74
C GLY A 71 18.46 2.17 -5.61
N GLU A 72 17.48 1.24 -5.52
CA GLU A 72 17.60 -0.13 -6.07
C GLU A 72 16.33 -0.57 -6.84
N ALA A 73 15.52 0.40 -7.26
CA ALA A 73 14.13 0.24 -7.70
C ALA A 73 13.85 -0.73 -8.87
N ASN A 74 14.78 -0.95 -9.80
CA ASN A 74 14.51 -1.75 -11.01
C ASN A 74 14.71 -3.26 -10.79
N ASP A 75 15.67 -3.67 -9.97
CA ASP A 75 15.94 -5.09 -9.69
C ASP A 75 15.02 -5.64 -8.57
N PHE A 76 14.51 -4.75 -7.71
CA PHE A 76 13.74 -5.13 -6.53
C PHE A 76 12.26 -5.42 -6.75
N TRP A 77 11.63 -5.08 -7.88
CA TRP A 77 10.19 -5.39 -8.03
C TRP A 77 9.92 -6.91 -8.03
N VAL A 78 10.79 -7.67 -8.70
CA VAL A 78 10.72 -9.14 -8.74
C VAL A 78 11.13 -9.74 -7.39
N ALA A 79 12.18 -9.21 -6.78
CA ALA A 79 12.67 -9.68 -5.48
C ALA A 79 11.69 -9.37 -4.34
N ALA A 80 11.16 -8.15 -4.27
CA ALA A 80 10.23 -7.72 -3.23
C ALA A 80 8.88 -8.44 -3.30
N SER A 81 8.45 -8.86 -4.50
CA SER A 81 7.26 -9.72 -4.65
C SER A 81 7.44 -11.12 -4.05
N HIS A 82 8.67 -11.63 -3.95
CA HIS A 82 8.93 -13.04 -3.60
C HIS A 82 9.79 -13.23 -2.33
N ALA A 83 10.41 -12.17 -1.81
CA ALA A 83 11.18 -12.18 -0.58
C ALA A 83 10.42 -11.43 0.53
N GLU A 84 10.63 -11.84 1.79
CA GLU A 84 10.10 -11.13 2.96
C GLU A 84 10.61 -9.68 2.95
N SER A 85 9.76 -8.75 2.54
CA SER A 85 10.11 -7.34 2.34
C SER A 85 9.39 -6.49 3.37
N GLY A 86 9.87 -6.55 4.61
CA GLY A 86 9.28 -5.83 5.74
C GLY A 86 9.22 -4.31 5.53
N GLU A 87 10.20 -3.73 4.84
CA GLU A 87 10.24 -2.29 4.56
C GLU A 87 9.13 -1.87 3.60
N ALA A 88 8.96 -2.56 2.46
CA ALA A 88 7.90 -2.26 1.51
C ALA A 88 6.50 -2.43 2.11
N VAL A 89 6.31 -3.44 2.97
CA VAL A 89 5.05 -3.63 3.71
C VAL A 89 4.83 -2.48 4.70
N THR A 90 5.87 -2.03 5.40
CA THR A 90 5.79 -0.90 6.34
C THR A 90 5.39 0.39 5.62
N VAL A 91 6.08 0.71 4.51
CA VAL A 91 5.77 1.88 3.68
C VAL A 91 4.35 1.84 3.13
N LEU A 92 3.89 0.67 2.66
CA LEU A 92 2.51 0.50 2.20
C LEU A 92 1.51 0.91 3.27
N PHE A 93 1.67 0.38 4.49
CA PHE A 93 0.74 0.67 5.58
C PHE A 93 0.84 2.11 6.08
N ASP A 94 2.02 2.73 6.07
CA ASP A 94 2.20 4.13 6.48
C ASP A 94 1.57 5.11 5.48
N GLU A 95 1.74 4.87 4.18
CA GLU A 95 1.13 5.69 3.14
C GLU A 95 -0.39 5.47 3.07
N LEU A 96 -0.89 4.23 3.22
CA LEU A 96 -2.33 3.97 3.33
C LEU A 96 -2.95 4.68 4.53
N ASN A 97 -2.30 4.64 5.70
CA ASN A 97 -2.81 5.33 6.89
C ASN A 97 -2.82 6.85 6.68
N SER A 98 -1.78 7.40 6.06
CA SER A 98 -1.70 8.84 5.76
C SER A 98 -2.78 9.26 4.79
N PHE A 99 -2.96 8.51 3.70
CA PHE A 99 -4.01 8.74 2.70
C PHE A 99 -5.42 8.70 3.30
N LEU A 100 -5.73 7.70 4.12
CA LEU A 100 -7.05 7.59 4.75
C LEU A 100 -7.32 8.71 5.76
N ARG A 101 -6.30 9.17 6.50
CA ARG A 101 -6.43 10.34 7.40
C ARG A 101 -6.71 11.62 6.63
N ASP A 102 -6.01 11.83 5.52
CA ASP A 102 -6.22 12.99 4.66
C ASP A 102 -7.64 13.00 4.08
N ARG A 103 -8.09 11.86 3.55
CA ARG A 103 -9.45 11.71 2.97
C ARG A 103 -10.55 11.95 4.00
N GLU A 104 -10.37 11.47 5.23
CA GLU A 104 -11.31 11.72 6.35
C GLU A 104 -11.38 13.21 6.70
N THR A 105 -10.24 13.91 6.65
CA THR A 105 -10.19 15.37 6.87
C THR A 105 -10.92 16.11 5.75
N ARG A 106 -10.66 15.77 4.48
CA ARG A 106 -11.35 16.36 3.31
C ARG A 106 -12.85 16.08 3.26
N SER A 107 -13.31 14.97 3.84
CA SER A 107 -14.73 14.60 3.84
C SER A 107 -15.52 15.24 4.98
N ALA A 108 -14.83 15.82 5.97
CA ALA A 108 -15.43 16.51 7.12
C ALA A 108 -15.57 18.03 6.91
N GLU A 109 -14.94 18.57 5.86
CA GLU A 109 -15.09 19.95 5.37
C GLU A 109 -16.23 20.07 4.35
#